data_AF-A0A1Y1VC61-F1
#
_entry.id   AF-A0A1Y1VC61-F1
#
_cell.length_a   1.000
_cell.length_b   1.000
_cell.length_c   1.000
_cell.angle_alpha   90.00
_cell.angle_beta   90.00
_cell.angle_gamma   90.00
#
_symmetry.space_group_name_H-M   'P 1'
#
loop_
_entity.id
_entity.type
_entity.pdbx_description
1 polymer ?
#
loop_
_entity_poly.entity_id
_entity_poly.type
_entity_poly.pdbx_seq_one_letter_code
_entity_poly.pdbx_strand_id
1 'polypeptide(L)'
;MFIAFDIPIFDILIYAIKNNAFLDIIKYIIEKTPYTELNYGVKEHHKSFKIPLFEAIAKNNFKIADLLIEKGADLNYEYYRSWCKVDDIWDYVFSDIVVVLIKIRN
;
A
#
# COMPACT_ATOMS: atom_id res chain seq x y z
N MET A 1 19.87 26.56 0.15
CA MET A 1 19.13 25.66 -0.75
C MET A 1 19.36 24.24 -0.26
N PHE A 2 18.46 23.72 0.57
CA PHE A 2 18.52 22.32 1.01
C PHE A 2 17.86 21.47 -0.07
N ILE A 3 18.67 20.72 -0.83
CA ILE A 3 18.18 19.60 -1.61
C ILE A 3 17.79 18.51 -0.60
N ALA A 4 16.50 18.41 -0.28
CA ALA A 4 15.99 17.22 0.38
C ALA A 4 16.20 16.08 -0.62
N PHE A 5 17.20 15.24 -0.38
CA PHE A 5 17.29 13.96 -1.06
C PHE A 5 15.96 13.26 -0.80
N ASP A 6 15.18 13.00 -1.86
CA ASP A 6 14.01 12.12 -1.84
C ASP A 6 14.55 10.69 -1.58
N ILE A 7 15.01 10.41 -0.36
CA ILE A 7 15.46 9.09 0.07
C ILE A 7 14.19 8.23 0.17
N PRO A 8 14.08 7.14 -0.60
CA PRO A 8 12.98 6.20 -0.43
C PRO A 8 13.01 5.69 1.01
N ILE A 9 11.89 5.86 1.71
CA ILE A 9 11.74 5.34 3.07
C ILE A 9 11.55 3.83 2.95
N PHE A 10 12.36 3.05 3.66
CA PHE A 10 12.14 1.61 3.76
C PHE A 10 10.99 1.35 4.75
N ASP A 11 9.96 0.65 4.29
CA ASP A 11 8.82 0.24 5.12
C ASP A 11 8.73 -1.29 5.15
N ILE A 12 8.83 -1.85 6.36
CA ILE A 12 8.94 -3.29 6.57
C ILE A 12 7.63 -4.02 6.26
N LEU A 13 6.48 -3.40 6.53
CA LEU A 13 5.17 -3.98 6.24
C LEU A 13 4.98 -4.10 4.72
N ILE A 14 5.17 -3.01 3.98
CA ILE A 14 5.08 -3.00 2.52
C ILE A 14 6.09 -3.99 1.91
N TYR A 15 7.33 -4.01 2.40
CA TYR A 15 8.34 -4.95 1.93
C TYR A 15 7.93 -6.41 2.13
N ALA A 16 7.41 -6.75 3.30
CA ALA A 16 6.95 -8.12 3.60
C ALA A 16 5.78 -8.54 2.71
N ILE A 17 4.80 -7.66 2.50
CA ILE A 17 3.65 -7.90 1.62
C ILE A 17 4.13 -8.10 0.18
N LYS A 18 5.00 -7.20 -0.32
CA LYS A 18 5.56 -7.25 -1.68
C LYS A 18 6.26 -8.57 -1.99
N ASN A 19 6.90 -9.17 -0.97
CA ASN A 19 7.63 -10.43 -1.06
C ASN A 19 6.80 -11.65 -0.59
N ASN A 20 5.48 -11.54 -0.51
CA ASN A 20 4.56 -12.63 -0.17
C ASN A 20 4.87 -13.30 1.19
N ALA A 21 5.23 -12.51 2.21
CA ALA A 21 5.40 -13.03 3.55
C ALA A 21 4.11 -13.70 4.07
N PHE A 22 4.27 -14.70 4.93
CA PHE A 22 3.14 -15.41 5.53
C PHE A 22 2.28 -14.47 6.38
N LEU A 23 0.97 -14.75 6.44
CA LEU A 23 -0.01 -13.97 7.19
C LEU A 23 0.43 -13.71 8.65
N ASP A 24 1.01 -14.70 9.31
CA ASP A 24 1.44 -14.56 10.71
C ASP A 24 2.64 -13.63 10.87
N ILE A 25 3.51 -13.54 9.87
CA ILE A 25 4.59 -12.53 9.84
C ILE A 25 4.00 -11.14 9.69
N ILE A 26 2.99 -10.97 8.84
CA ILE A 26 2.29 -9.69 8.67
C ILE A 26 1.61 -9.25 9.97
N LYS A 27 0.87 -10.16 10.63
CA LYS A 27 0.27 -9.90 11.94
C LYS A 27 1.33 -9.48 12.95
N TYR A 28 2.43 -10.23 13.03
CA TYR A 28 3.53 -9.92 13.94
C TYR A 28 4.14 -8.54 13.68
N ILE A 29 4.36 -8.17 12.42
CA ILE A 29 4.85 -6.85 12.05
C ILE A 29 3.86 -5.78 12.56
N ILE A 30 2.59 -5.84 12.16
CA ILE A 30 1.56 -4.87 12.55
C ILE A 30 1.47 -4.71 14.07
N GLU A 31 1.57 -5.80 14.83
CA GLU A 31 1.49 -5.78 16.29
C GLU A 31 2.74 -5.23 17.01
N LYS A 32 3.92 -5.35 16.40
CA LYS A 32 5.20 -5.00 17.06
C LYS A 32 5.81 -3.69 16.58
N THR A 33 5.41 -3.20 15.43
CA THR A 33 5.84 -1.90 14.93
C THR A 33 4.87 -0.80 15.35
N PRO A 34 5.33 0.44 15.59
CA PRO A 34 4.49 1.54 16.06
C PRO A 34 3.69 2.19 14.92
N TYR A 35 3.04 1.40 14.06
CA TYR A 35 2.11 1.95 13.07
C TYR A 35 0.90 2.55 13.80
N THR A 36 0.69 3.85 13.66
CA THR A 36 -0.46 4.56 14.23
C THR A 36 -1.74 4.34 13.42
N GLU A 37 -1.59 4.11 12.11
CA GLU A 37 -2.63 3.76 11.16
C GLU A 37 -2.03 2.98 9.98
N LEU A 38 -2.89 2.43 9.12
CA LEU A 38 -2.48 1.67 7.94
C LEU A 38 -2.77 2.40 6.62
N ASN A 39 -3.24 3.65 6.71
CA ASN A 39 -3.57 4.51 5.57
C ASN A 39 -2.41 5.43 5.24
N TYR A 40 -1.33 4.86 4.70
CA TYR A 40 -0.15 5.62 4.33
C TYR A 40 0.44 5.12 3.01
N GLY A 41 1.09 6.04 2.30
CA GLY A 41 1.84 5.77 1.08
C GLY A 41 3.32 6.03 1.26
N VAL A 42 4.13 5.08 0.82
CA VAL A 42 5.60 5.19 0.80
C VAL A 42 6.06 5.37 -0.64
N LYS A 43 6.91 6.38 -0.86
CA LYS A 43 7.50 6.62 -2.16
C LYS A 43 8.55 5.55 -2.46
N GLU A 44 8.38 4.85 -3.58
CA GLU A 44 9.38 3.95 -4.14
C GLU A 44 10.19 4.69 -5.24
N HIS A 45 11.30 4.09 -5.67
CA HIS A 45 12.07 4.61 -6.80
C HIS A 45 11.17 4.83 -8.03
N HIS A 46 11.40 5.92 -8.78
CA HIS A 46 10.65 6.27 -10.01
C HIS A 46 9.20 6.77 -9.83
N LYS A 47 8.90 7.53 -8.76
CA LYS A 47 7.61 8.21 -8.53
C LYS A 47 6.40 7.29 -8.30
N SER A 48 6.60 5.98 -8.19
CA SER A 48 5.53 5.09 -7.72
C SER A 48 5.36 5.23 -6.20
N PHE A 49 4.14 5.01 -5.75
CA PHE A 49 3.81 4.95 -4.33
C PHE A 49 3.28 3.57 -3.99
N LYS A 50 3.64 3.11 -2.80
CA LYS A 50 3.19 1.83 -2.25
C LYS A 50 2.34 2.10 -1.02
N ILE A 51 1.13 1.55 -1.05
CA ILE A 51 0.17 1.59 0.06
C ILE A 51 -0.02 0.14 0.51
N PRO A 52 0.06 -0.17 1.82
CA PRO A 52 0.05 -1.56 2.29
C PRO A 52 -1.13 -2.38 1.74
N LEU A 53 -2.35 -1.82 1.80
CA LEU A 53 -3.56 -2.47 1.32
C LEU A 53 -3.51 -2.72 -0.19
N PHE A 54 -3.12 -1.70 -0.97
CA PHE A 54 -3.09 -1.83 -2.43
C PHE A 54 -1.99 -2.78 -2.90
N GLU A 55 -0.86 -2.85 -2.20
CA GLU A 55 0.18 -3.85 -2.50
C GLU A 55 -0.34 -5.28 -2.21
N ALA A 56 -1.07 -5.50 -1.12
CA ALA A 56 -1.66 -6.82 -0.83
C ALA A 56 -2.65 -7.25 -1.92
N ILE A 57 -3.46 -6.30 -2.39
CA ILE A 57 -4.44 -6.49 -3.46
C ILE A 57 -3.75 -6.79 -4.79
N ALA A 58 -2.74 -6.00 -5.18
CA ALA A 58 -1.97 -6.21 -6.41
C ALA A 58 -1.27 -7.58 -6.43
N LYS A 59 -0.93 -8.13 -5.24
CA LYS A 59 -0.40 -9.49 -5.06
C LYS A 59 -1.46 -10.58 -5.06
N ASN A 60 -2.74 -10.26 -5.24
CA ASN A 60 -3.89 -11.15 -5.09
C ASN A 60 -3.93 -11.86 -3.72
N ASN A 61 -3.34 -11.25 -2.68
CA ASN A 61 -3.30 -11.84 -1.35
C ASN A 61 -4.45 -11.30 -0.50
N PHE A 62 -5.67 -11.75 -0.83
CA PHE A 62 -6.90 -11.27 -0.20
C PHE A 62 -6.91 -11.53 1.31
N LYS A 63 -6.27 -12.59 1.81
CA LYS A 63 -6.16 -12.83 3.26
C LYS A 63 -5.40 -11.71 3.98
N ILE A 64 -4.35 -11.17 3.37
CA ILE A 64 -3.63 -10.02 3.93
C ILE A 64 -4.46 -8.75 3.74
N ALA A 65 -5.11 -8.57 2.58
CA ALA A 65 -5.97 -7.41 2.35
C ALA A 65 -7.11 -7.32 3.38
N ASP A 66 -7.79 -8.43 3.64
CA ASP A 66 -8.84 -8.56 4.66
C ASP A 66 -8.29 -8.21 6.04
N LEU A 67 -7.13 -8.75 6.43
CA LEU A 67 -6.47 -8.40 7.69
C LEU A 67 -6.19 -6.90 7.81
N LEU A 68 -5.71 -6.25 6.74
CA LEU A 68 -5.43 -4.82 6.75
C LEU A 68 -6.71 -4.00 6.91
N ILE A 69 -7.79 -4.39 6.23
CA ILE A 69 -9.12 -3.76 6.35
C ILE A 69 -9.68 -3.93 7.76
N GLU A 70 -9.61 -5.15 8.33
CA GLU A 70 -10.00 -5.43 9.72
C GLU A 70 -9.22 -4.57 10.72
N LYS A 71 -7.99 -4.18 10.39
CA LYS A 71 -7.13 -3.30 11.19
C LYS A 71 -7.30 -1.80 10.87
N GLY A 72 -8.29 -1.43 10.05
CA GLY A 72 -8.67 -0.04 9.78
C GLY A 72 -8.06 0.58 8.53
N ALA A 73 -7.47 -0.22 7.63
CA ALA A 73 -7.06 0.28 6.32
C ALA A 73 -8.30 0.60 5.46
N ASP A 74 -8.32 1.78 4.85
CA ASP A 74 -9.39 2.25 3.98
C ASP A 74 -9.13 1.80 2.54
N LEU A 75 -10.09 1.07 1.97
CA LEU A 75 -10.06 0.62 0.58
C LEU A 75 -10.08 1.81 -0.40
N ASN A 76 -10.66 2.93 0.00
CA ASN A 76 -10.76 4.15 -0.81
C ASN A 76 -9.67 5.17 -0.45
N TYR A 77 -8.59 4.75 0.23
CA TYR A 77 -7.54 5.67 0.65
C TYR A 77 -6.92 6.42 -0.54
N GLU A 78 -7.06 7.75 -0.53
CA GLU A 78 -6.46 8.64 -1.53
C GLU A 78 -5.15 9.24 -0.97
N TYR A 79 -4.03 8.88 -1.59
CA TYR A 79 -2.72 9.41 -1.21
C TYR A 79 -2.39 10.69 -1.99
N TYR A 80 -2.38 11.83 -1.31
CA TYR A 80 -2.03 13.12 -1.90
C TYR A 80 -0.60 13.54 -1.54
N ARG A 81 0.28 13.72 -2.53
CA ARG A 81 1.53 14.48 -2.33
C ARG A 81 1.34 15.89 -2.87
N SER A 82 1.52 16.89 -2.01
CA SER A 82 1.32 18.33 -2.27
C SER A 82 2.04 18.91 -3.52
N TRP A 83 2.87 18.14 -4.24
CA TRP A 83 3.70 18.60 -5.38
C TRP A 83 3.65 17.69 -6.62
N CYS A 84 2.83 16.63 -6.61
CA CYS A 84 2.50 15.84 -7.81
C CYS A 84 0.99 15.82 -7.92
N LYS A 85 0.42 16.45 -8.96
CA LYS A 85 -1.00 16.24 -9.26
C LYS A 85 -1.23 14.75 -9.52
N VAL A 86 -2.32 14.27 -8.94
CA VAL A 86 -2.83 12.90 -8.94
C VAL A 86 -3.37 12.53 -10.33
N ASP A 87 -2.64 12.82 -11.40
CA ASP A 87 -3.01 12.41 -12.75
C ASP A 87 -2.26 11.09 -13.12
N ASP A 88 -1.09 10.82 -12.52
CA ASP A 88 -0.29 9.60 -12.76
C ASP A 88 -0.71 8.39 -11.88
N ILE A 89 -1.52 8.59 -10.84
CA ILE A 89 -1.95 7.52 -9.92
C ILE A 89 -3.05 6.64 -10.54
N TRP A 90 -3.87 7.24 -11.43
CA TRP A 90 -4.98 6.55 -12.10
C TRP A 90 -4.51 5.55 -13.16
N ASP A 91 -3.30 5.69 -13.71
CA ASP A 91 -2.82 4.76 -14.74
C ASP A 91 -2.30 3.42 -14.17
N TYR A 92 -1.85 3.39 -12.91
CA TYR A 92 -1.30 2.17 -12.30
C TYR A 92 -2.22 1.51 -11.28
N VAL A 93 -2.86 2.29 -10.40
CA VAL A 93 -3.65 1.73 -9.29
C VAL A 93 -5.03 1.26 -9.77
N PHE A 94 -5.63 1.91 -10.77
CA PHE A 94 -6.94 1.51 -11.30
C PHE A 94 -6.91 0.30 -12.23
N SER A 95 -5.77 -0.02 -12.87
CA SER A 95 -5.70 -1.24 -13.70
C SER A 95 -5.90 -2.51 -12.85
N ASP A 96 -5.42 -2.50 -11.59
CA ASP A 96 -5.53 -3.63 -10.66
C ASP A 96 -6.82 -3.55 -9.80
N ILE A 97 -7.27 -2.37 -9.36
CA ILE A 97 -8.50 -2.22 -8.56
C ILE A 97 -9.76 -2.52 -9.37
N VAL A 98 -9.81 -2.18 -10.67
CA VAL A 98 -10.96 -2.55 -11.53
C VAL A 98 -11.07 -4.07 -11.65
N VAL A 99 -9.95 -4.80 -11.74
CA VAL A 99 -9.95 -6.27 -11.72
C VAL A 99 -10.53 -6.80 -10.40
N VAL A 100 -10.21 -6.18 -9.27
CA VAL A 100 -10.68 -6.58 -7.94
C VAL A 100 -12.18 -6.28 -7.77
N LEU A 101 -12.66 -5.12 -8.21
CA LEU A 101 -14.09 -4.78 -8.22
C LEU A 101 -14.90 -5.68 -9.16
N ILE A 102 -14.32 -6.13 -10.28
CA ILE A 102 -14.95 -7.10 -11.20
C ILE A 102 -14.97 -8.52 -10.60
N LYS A 103 -13.95 -8.91 -9.83
CA LYS A 103 -13.82 -10.26 -9.25
C LYS A 103 -14.62 -10.47 -7.96
N ILE A 104 -14.95 -9.39 -7.24
CA ILE A 104 -15.80 -9.43 -6.03
C ILE A 104 -17.31 -9.37 -6.40
N ARG A 105 -17.66 -9.02 -7.64
CA ARG A 105 -19.05 -8.88 -8.12
C ARG A 105 -19.57 -10.03 -9.00
N ASN A 106 -18.83 -11.14 -9.14
CA ASN A 106 -19.27 -12.35 -9.85
C ASN A 106 -19.12 -13.60 -8.97
#